data_AF-A0A2Z6P3Y6-F1
#
_entry.id   AF-A0A2Z6P3Y6-F1
#
_cell.length_a   1.000
_cell.length_b   1.000
_cell.length_c   1.000
_cell.angle_alpha   90.00
_cell.angle_beta   90.00
_cell.angle_gamma   90.00
#
_symmetry.space_group_name_H-M   'P 1'
#
loop_
_entity.id
_entity.type
_entity.pdbx_description
1 polymer ?
#
loop_
_entity_poly.entity_id
_entity_poly.type
_entity_poly.pdbx_seq_one_letter_code
_entity_poly.pdbx_strand_id
1 'polypeptide(L)'
;MLADRNYDVSETELSMSKTDFKSEFGEHFRREQLEIQKTHKDNPSEKICVFFYDDAKLGVKAVRSVFDRMVTENFTRGILVCQRQLSPSGRKGVTLSNSLRNCHLEVFLEADLIVNITRHERVPEHQVLTNAEKKALLKRYTVKEEQHCESLLSRFSIPAICLSWNLLKLMTRPEKPPGTGAILICSAAHLTATGSLRAATLPRILINDPIARYYGLNRGQVVRIIRPNASLVKAEPPPARSDNALIAMKGIFCWKQTKATAALSMSVGVASNLDLK
;
A
#
# COMPACT_ATOMS: atom_id res chain seq x y z
N MET A 1 3.78 -12.64 -14.58
CA MET A 1 4.41 -11.41 -14.05
C MET A 1 4.34 -10.25 -15.03
N LEU A 2 5.00 -10.28 -16.20
CA LEU A 2 4.95 -9.16 -17.15
C LEU A 2 3.53 -8.86 -17.64
N ALA A 3 2.75 -9.91 -17.98
CA ALA A 3 1.34 -9.78 -18.34
C ALA A 3 0.50 -9.12 -17.23
N ASP A 4 0.65 -9.55 -15.97
CA ASP A 4 -0.03 -8.99 -14.79
C ASP A 4 0.33 -7.52 -14.52
N ARG A 5 1.51 -7.07 -14.97
CA ARG A 5 1.96 -5.67 -14.94
C ARG A 5 1.51 -4.85 -16.17
N ASN A 6 0.62 -5.41 -16.98
CA ASN A 6 0.08 -4.78 -18.20
C ASN A 6 1.11 -4.51 -19.32
N TYR A 7 2.17 -5.32 -19.40
CA TYR A 7 3.04 -5.33 -20.57
C TYR A 7 2.46 -6.19 -21.69
N ASP A 8 2.82 -5.86 -22.92
CA ASP A 8 2.40 -6.61 -24.09
C ASP A 8 3.16 -7.95 -24.15
N VAL A 9 2.44 -9.05 -23.95
CA VAL A 9 2.97 -10.42 -23.95
C VAL A 9 1.96 -11.26 -24.73
N SER A 10 2.43 -12.01 -25.71
CA SER A 10 1.57 -12.85 -26.53
C SER A 10 1.12 -14.08 -25.72
N GLU A 11 -0.07 -14.60 -26.05
CA GLU A 11 -0.58 -15.82 -25.43
C GLU A 11 0.31 -17.03 -25.73
N THR A 12 0.94 -17.06 -26.91
CA THR A 12 1.87 -18.13 -27.32
C THR A 12 3.10 -18.20 -26.41
N GLU A 13 3.63 -17.06 -25.97
CA GLU A 13 4.74 -17.00 -25.02
C GLU A 13 4.31 -17.46 -23.61
N LEU A 14 3.07 -17.18 -23.22
CA LEU A 14 2.52 -17.56 -21.92
C LEU A 14 2.21 -19.06 -21.82
N SER A 15 1.80 -19.69 -22.93
CA SER A 15 1.43 -21.10 -23.00
C SER A 15 2.51 -21.99 -23.59
N MET A 16 3.73 -21.49 -23.76
CA MET A 16 4.86 -22.26 -24.31
C MET A 16 5.12 -23.52 -23.47
N SER A 17 5.16 -24.67 -24.13
CA SER A 17 5.44 -25.94 -23.44
C SER A 17 6.94 -26.15 -23.24
N LYS A 18 7.31 -27.04 -22.32
CA LYS A 18 8.72 -27.40 -22.06
C LYS A 18 9.41 -27.98 -23.30
N THR A 19 8.68 -28.73 -24.13
CA THR A 19 9.22 -29.33 -25.36
C THR A 19 9.50 -28.26 -26.39
N ASP A 20 8.58 -27.30 -26.55
CA ASP A 20 8.74 -26.20 -27.51
C ASP A 20 9.90 -25.30 -27.09
N PHE A 21 10.02 -25.00 -25.80
CA PHE A 21 11.15 -24.26 -25.25
C PHE A 21 12.49 -24.95 -25.55
N LYS A 22 12.57 -26.27 -25.35
CA LYS A 22 13.78 -27.04 -25.71
C LYS A 22 14.06 -27.04 -27.21
N SER A 23 13.02 -27.02 -28.05
CA SER A 23 13.18 -26.97 -29.50
C SER A 23 13.69 -25.62 -29.99
N GLU A 24 13.30 -24.53 -29.32
CA GLU A 24 13.67 -23.16 -29.70
C GLU A 24 15.07 -22.79 -29.21
N PHE A 25 15.40 -23.12 -27.95
CA PHE A 25 16.66 -22.72 -27.32
C PHE A 25 17.73 -23.83 -27.28
N GLY A 26 17.35 -25.08 -27.49
CA GLY A 26 18.23 -26.24 -27.36
C GLY A 26 18.48 -26.69 -25.92
N GLU A 27 19.34 -27.70 -25.74
CA GLU A 27 19.64 -28.28 -24.43
C GLU A 27 20.71 -27.49 -23.64
N HIS A 28 21.55 -26.73 -24.36
CA HIS A 28 22.60 -25.88 -23.80
C HIS A 28 22.51 -24.46 -24.37
N PHE A 29 21.56 -23.67 -23.86
CA PHE A 29 21.43 -22.26 -24.22
C PHE A 29 22.28 -21.37 -23.33
N ARG A 30 22.69 -20.23 -23.90
CA ARG A 30 23.30 -19.15 -23.13
C ARG A 30 22.19 -18.30 -22.53
N ARG A 31 22.35 -17.88 -21.28
CA ARG A 31 21.31 -17.12 -20.57
C ARG A 31 21.03 -15.76 -21.19
N GLU A 32 22.00 -15.16 -21.86
CA GLU A 32 21.82 -13.91 -22.60
C GLU A 32 20.81 -14.04 -23.73
N GLN A 33 20.57 -15.26 -24.25
CA GLN A 33 19.55 -15.51 -25.30
C GLN A 33 18.12 -15.50 -24.75
N LEU A 34 17.96 -15.59 -23.42
CA LEU A 34 16.66 -15.54 -22.76
C LEU A 34 16.22 -14.11 -22.44
N GLU A 35 16.98 -13.08 -22.86
CA GLU A 35 16.60 -11.69 -22.60
C GLU A 35 15.24 -11.35 -23.23
N ILE A 36 14.33 -10.79 -22.43
CA ILE A 36 12.98 -10.45 -22.86
C ILE A 36 12.81 -8.94 -22.83
N GLN A 37 12.43 -8.35 -23.96
CA GLN A 37 12.15 -6.92 -24.08
C GLN A 37 10.68 -6.71 -24.45
N LYS A 38 9.92 -5.98 -23.63
CA LYS A 38 8.50 -5.71 -23.87
C LYS A 38 8.15 -4.24 -23.68
N THR A 39 7.07 -3.81 -24.31
CA THR A 39 6.49 -2.46 -24.20
C THR A 39 5.21 -2.51 -23.37
N HIS A 40 4.91 -1.45 -22.63
CA HIS A 40 3.66 -1.37 -21.88
C HIS A 40 2.47 -1.19 -22.84
N LYS A 41 1.31 -1.80 -22.51
CA LYS A 41 0.12 -1.77 -23.38
C LYS A 41 -0.48 -0.37 -23.50
N ASP A 42 -0.59 0.35 -22.39
CA ASP A 42 -1.20 1.68 -22.38
C ASP A 42 -0.21 2.78 -22.80
N ASN A 43 1.10 2.57 -22.58
CA ASN A 43 2.14 3.60 -22.68
C ASN A 43 3.35 3.05 -23.46
N PRO A 44 3.44 3.24 -24.79
CA PRO A 44 4.53 2.68 -25.59
C PRO A 44 5.91 3.28 -25.26
N SER A 45 5.96 4.42 -24.56
CA SER A 45 7.19 5.03 -24.04
C SER A 45 7.81 4.21 -22.90
N GLU A 46 6.99 3.47 -22.16
CA GLU A 46 7.46 2.63 -21.06
C GLU A 46 7.87 1.26 -21.59
N LYS A 47 9.19 1.06 -21.65
CA LYS A 47 9.80 -0.21 -22.04
C LYS A 47 10.42 -0.90 -20.83
N ILE A 48 10.31 -2.23 -20.82
CA ILE A 48 10.90 -3.10 -19.81
C ILE A 48 11.81 -4.14 -20.46
N CYS A 49 12.95 -4.41 -19.83
CA CYS A 49 13.87 -5.46 -20.23
C CYS A 49 14.17 -6.40 -19.06
N VAL A 50 14.16 -7.72 -19.33
CA VAL A 50 14.51 -8.77 -18.39
C VAL A 50 15.88 -9.34 -18.75
N PHE A 51 16.84 -9.17 -17.85
CA PHE A 51 18.21 -9.65 -18.00
C PHE A 51 18.42 -10.92 -17.18
N PHE A 52 18.97 -11.95 -17.79
CA PHE A 52 19.34 -13.20 -17.13
C PHE A 52 20.86 -13.31 -17.00
N TYR A 53 21.36 -13.50 -15.77
CA TYR A 53 22.79 -13.63 -15.50
C TYR A 53 23.13 -14.98 -14.88
N ASP A 54 24.28 -15.55 -15.29
CA ASP A 54 24.79 -16.83 -14.80
C ASP A 54 26.00 -16.71 -13.86
N ASP A 55 26.35 -15.48 -13.47
CA ASP A 55 27.56 -15.25 -12.70
C ASP A 55 27.40 -15.65 -11.22
N ALA A 56 28.33 -16.46 -10.72
CA ALA A 56 28.30 -16.99 -9.35
C ALA A 56 28.27 -15.90 -8.27
N LYS A 57 28.81 -14.70 -8.58
CA LYS A 57 28.72 -13.49 -7.76
C LYS A 57 28.60 -12.26 -8.66
N LEU A 58 27.42 -11.66 -8.68
CA LEU A 58 27.19 -10.39 -9.34
C LEU A 58 27.71 -9.23 -8.48
N GLY A 59 28.84 -8.67 -8.93
CA GLY A 59 29.48 -7.49 -8.35
C GLY A 59 28.94 -6.17 -8.91
N VAL A 60 29.56 -5.06 -8.48
CA VAL A 60 29.17 -3.70 -8.90
C VAL A 60 29.39 -3.48 -10.40
N LYS A 61 30.40 -4.12 -11.00
CA LYS A 61 30.72 -3.99 -12.44
C LYS A 61 29.58 -4.50 -13.32
N ALA A 62 29.04 -5.68 -13.01
CA ALA A 62 27.93 -6.28 -13.75
C ALA A 62 26.65 -5.43 -13.65
N VAL A 63 26.34 -4.94 -12.44
CA VAL A 63 25.21 -4.02 -12.24
C VAL A 63 25.38 -2.75 -13.09
N ARG A 64 26.59 -2.16 -13.10
CA ARG A 64 26.87 -0.97 -13.90
C ARG A 64 26.68 -1.22 -15.39
N SER A 65 27.16 -2.35 -15.92
CA SER A 65 26.95 -2.70 -17.33
C SER A 65 25.47 -2.86 -17.69
N VAL A 66 24.64 -3.41 -16.78
CA VAL A 66 23.19 -3.50 -17.01
C VAL A 66 22.57 -2.11 -17.10
N PHE A 67 22.91 -1.20 -16.17
CA PHE A 67 22.41 0.17 -16.24
C PHE A 67 22.87 0.91 -17.49
N ASP A 68 24.11 0.70 -17.93
CA ASP A 68 24.61 1.35 -19.14
C ASP A 68 23.86 0.83 -20.37
N ARG A 69 23.58 -0.48 -20.47
CA ARG A 69 22.68 -1.03 -21.49
C ARG A 69 21.26 -0.45 -21.42
N MET A 70 20.70 -0.33 -20.21
CA MET A 70 19.37 0.28 -20.03
C MET A 70 19.31 1.73 -20.52
N VAL A 71 20.38 2.49 -20.36
CA VAL A 71 20.46 3.86 -20.87
C VAL A 71 20.62 3.87 -22.38
N THR A 72 21.48 3.01 -22.95
CA THR A 72 21.68 2.91 -24.40
C THR A 72 20.38 2.55 -25.13
N GLU A 73 19.63 1.59 -24.60
CA GLU A 73 18.39 1.09 -25.20
C GLU A 73 17.14 1.86 -24.73
N ASN A 74 17.29 2.80 -23.79
CA ASN A 74 16.25 3.63 -23.18
C ASN A 74 15.13 2.83 -22.49
N PHE A 75 15.49 1.84 -21.65
CA PHE A 75 14.55 1.12 -20.81
C PHE A 75 14.20 1.90 -19.53
N THR A 76 12.91 2.16 -19.33
CA THR A 76 12.40 2.78 -18.10
C THR A 76 12.51 1.85 -16.89
N ARG A 77 12.30 0.55 -17.11
CA ARG A 77 12.35 -0.49 -16.08
C ARG A 77 13.20 -1.66 -16.54
N GLY A 78 13.90 -2.25 -15.59
CA GLY A 78 14.74 -3.43 -15.80
C GLY A 78 14.47 -4.46 -14.73
N ILE A 79 14.51 -5.74 -15.09
CA ILE A 79 14.43 -6.86 -14.17
C ILE A 79 15.70 -7.67 -14.33
N LEU A 80 16.46 -7.83 -13.26
CA LEU A 80 17.67 -8.62 -13.21
C LEU A 80 17.40 -9.94 -12.49
N VAL A 81 17.45 -11.05 -13.23
CA VAL A 81 17.26 -12.41 -12.70
C VAL A 81 18.62 -13.04 -12.43
N CYS A 82 18.83 -13.44 -11.18
CA CYS A 82 20.09 -14.00 -10.68
C CYS A 82 19.87 -15.41 -10.11
N GLN A 83 20.79 -16.35 -10.33
CA GLN A 83 20.78 -17.63 -9.60
C GLN A 83 21.04 -17.46 -8.09
N ARG A 84 21.98 -16.59 -7.75
CA ARG A 84 22.42 -16.31 -6.37
C ARG A 84 22.16 -14.85 -6.00
N GLN A 85 22.11 -14.58 -4.70
CA GLN A 85 21.95 -13.21 -4.21
C GLN A 85 23.11 -12.32 -4.64
N LEU A 86 22.79 -11.08 -5.01
CA LEU A 86 23.78 -10.05 -5.29
C LEU A 86 24.71 -9.83 -4.08
N SER A 87 25.98 -9.53 -4.36
CA SER A 87 26.93 -9.07 -3.35
C SER A 87 26.35 -7.87 -2.58
N PRO A 88 26.63 -7.69 -1.26
CA PRO A 88 26.21 -6.51 -0.51
C PRO A 88 26.56 -5.18 -1.22
N SER A 89 27.73 -5.11 -1.87
CA SER A 89 28.13 -3.95 -2.66
C SER A 89 27.29 -3.80 -3.94
N GLY A 90 26.93 -4.91 -4.58
CA GLY A 90 26.04 -4.91 -5.74
C GLY A 90 24.64 -4.39 -5.40
N ARG A 91 24.06 -4.84 -4.27
CA ARG A 91 22.74 -4.35 -3.77
C ARG A 91 22.75 -2.84 -3.50
N LYS A 92 23.82 -2.34 -2.89
CA LYS A 92 24.02 -0.89 -2.71
C LYS A 92 24.12 -0.17 -4.06
N GLY A 93 24.87 -0.75 -5.01
CA GLY A 93 25.00 -0.24 -6.37
C GLY A 93 23.67 -0.10 -7.10
N VAL A 94 22.78 -1.10 -6.99
CA VAL A 94 21.42 -1.03 -7.56
C VAL A 94 20.61 0.10 -6.93
N THR A 95 20.59 0.19 -5.60
CA THR A 95 19.82 1.22 -4.87
C THR A 95 20.28 2.63 -5.22
N LEU A 96 21.59 2.85 -5.30
CA LEU A 96 22.19 4.12 -5.69
C LEU A 96 21.86 4.47 -7.15
N SER A 97 22.02 3.52 -8.06
CA SER A 97 21.77 3.74 -9.49
C SER A 97 20.29 4.04 -9.79
N ASN A 98 19.36 3.36 -9.11
CA ASN A 98 17.93 3.64 -9.19
C ASN A 98 17.55 5.04 -8.69
N SER A 99 18.33 5.60 -7.77
CA SER A 99 18.08 6.95 -7.24
C SER A 99 18.68 8.05 -8.12
N LEU A 100 19.73 7.74 -8.87
CA LEU A 100 20.47 8.68 -9.70
C LEU A 100 19.94 8.78 -11.14
N ARG A 101 19.44 7.67 -11.69
CA ARG A 101 18.96 7.61 -13.07
C ARG A 101 17.44 7.54 -13.10
N ASN A 102 16.84 7.97 -14.20
CA ASN A 102 15.40 7.85 -14.46
C ASN A 102 15.00 6.41 -14.89
N CYS A 103 15.69 5.40 -14.36
CA CYS A 103 15.40 4.00 -14.65
C CYS A 103 15.35 3.19 -13.36
N HIS A 104 14.46 2.21 -13.32
CA HIS A 104 14.22 1.39 -12.14
C HIS A 104 14.61 -0.06 -12.41
N LEU A 105 15.69 -0.52 -11.74
CA LEU A 105 16.14 -1.90 -11.81
C LEU A 105 15.65 -2.69 -10.59
N GLU A 106 14.93 -3.77 -10.84
CA GLU A 106 14.48 -4.74 -9.85
C GLU A 106 15.35 -5.99 -9.92
N VAL A 107 15.58 -6.63 -8.78
CA VAL A 107 16.42 -7.83 -8.69
C VAL A 107 15.56 -8.98 -8.19
N PHE A 108 15.61 -10.12 -8.89
CA PHE A 108 14.92 -11.34 -8.51
C PHE A 108 15.88 -12.52 -8.48
N LEU A 109 15.60 -13.45 -7.57
CA LEU A 109 16.26 -14.75 -7.58
C LEU A 109 15.49 -15.68 -8.50
N GLU A 110 16.20 -16.49 -9.27
CA GLU A 110 15.61 -17.53 -10.11
C GLU A 110 14.74 -18.47 -9.27
N ALA A 111 15.20 -18.83 -8.07
CA ALA A 111 14.45 -19.66 -7.11
C ALA A 111 13.09 -19.06 -6.71
N ASP A 112 12.97 -17.73 -6.63
CA ASP A 112 11.72 -17.05 -6.28
C ASP A 112 10.72 -17.05 -7.45
N LEU A 113 11.22 -17.18 -8.69
CA LEU A 113 10.42 -17.11 -9.92
C LEU A 113 9.89 -18.48 -10.39
N ILE A 114 10.38 -19.59 -9.81
CA ILE A 114 9.93 -20.95 -10.18
C ILE A 114 8.43 -21.12 -9.92
N VAL A 115 7.91 -20.53 -8.85
CA VAL A 115 6.50 -20.64 -8.45
C VAL A 115 5.85 -19.26 -8.49
N ASN A 116 4.75 -19.14 -9.23
CA ASN A 116 3.99 -17.89 -9.25
C ASN A 116 3.13 -17.75 -7.97
N ILE A 117 3.58 -16.88 -7.06
CA ILE A 117 2.89 -16.60 -5.79
C ILE A 117 1.47 -16.05 -5.95
N THR A 118 1.14 -15.39 -7.06
CA THR A 118 -0.20 -14.79 -7.25
C THR A 118 -1.28 -15.82 -7.55
N ARG A 119 -0.90 -17.03 -7.97
CA ARG A 119 -1.82 -18.13 -8.25
C ARG A 119 -2.12 -18.99 -7.02
N HIS A 120 -1.52 -18.67 -5.88
CA HIS A 120 -1.71 -19.43 -4.66
C HIS A 120 -3.07 -19.10 -4.01
N GLU A 121 -3.81 -20.11 -3.56
CA GLU A 121 -5.17 -19.97 -3.00
C GLU A 121 -5.30 -18.91 -1.89
N ARG A 122 -4.34 -18.86 -0.97
CA ARG A 122 -4.34 -17.90 0.14
C ARG A 122 -4.00 -16.47 -0.26
N VAL A 123 -3.56 -16.24 -1.50
CA VAL A 123 -3.19 -14.92 -1.99
C VAL A 123 -4.40 -14.34 -2.73
N PRO A 124 -5.03 -13.28 -2.21
CA PRO A 124 -6.14 -12.62 -2.90
C PRO A 124 -5.65 -11.91 -4.17
N GLU A 125 -6.58 -11.49 -5.01
CA GLU A 125 -6.25 -10.72 -6.20
C GLU A 125 -5.86 -9.29 -5.83
N HIS A 126 -4.80 -8.78 -6.47
CA HIS A 126 -4.25 -7.44 -6.23
C HIS A 126 -4.32 -6.63 -7.52
N GLN A 127 -4.92 -5.45 -7.44
CA GLN A 127 -5.00 -4.53 -8.56
C GLN A 127 -4.41 -3.17 -8.19
N VAL A 128 -3.42 -2.73 -8.97
CA VAL A 128 -2.79 -1.42 -8.79
C VAL A 128 -3.76 -0.33 -9.24
N LEU A 129 -4.03 0.65 -8.37
CA LEU A 129 -4.91 1.76 -8.69
C LEU A 129 -4.16 2.84 -9.47
N THR A 130 -4.87 3.47 -10.41
CA THR A 130 -4.38 4.67 -11.10
C THR A 130 -4.37 5.88 -10.17
N ASN A 131 -3.61 6.92 -10.53
CA ASN A 131 -3.58 8.17 -9.74
C ASN A 131 -4.95 8.84 -9.64
N ALA A 132 -5.80 8.72 -10.67
CA ALA A 132 -7.16 9.25 -10.67
C ALA A 132 -8.06 8.50 -9.67
N GLU A 133 -8.03 7.17 -9.70
CA GLU A 133 -8.80 6.32 -8.77
C GLU A 133 -8.31 6.48 -7.33
N LYS A 134 -7.00 6.55 -7.12
CA LYS A 134 -6.39 6.85 -5.82
C LYS A 134 -6.93 8.16 -5.27
N LYS A 135 -6.93 9.24 -6.06
CA LYS A 135 -7.44 10.55 -5.64
C LYS A 135 -8.95 10.49 -5.31
N ALA A 136 -9.73 9.75 -6.09
CA ALA A 136 -11.15 9.54 -5.81
C ALA A 136 -11.38 8.76 -4.50
N LEU A 137 -10.57 7.73 -4.25
CA LEU A 137 -10.62 6.93 -3.03
C LEU A 137 -10.28 7.78 -1.80
N LEU A 138 -9.21 8.57 -1.88
CA LEU A 138 -8.79 9.43 -0.78
C LEU A 138 -9.83 10.51 -0.46
N LYS A 139 -10.49 11.08 -1.48
CA LYS A 139 -11.63 11.97 -1.29
C LYS A 139 -12.80 11.28 -0.59
N ARG A 140 -13.17 10.08 -1.04
CA ARG A 140 -14.30 9.31 -0.50
C ARG A 140 -14.13 8.97 0.99
N TYR A 141 -12.93 8.58 1.39
CA TYR A 141 -12.63 8.21 2.77
C TYR A 141 -12.08 9.37 3.61
N THR A 142 -11.98 10.58 3.03
CA THR A 142 -11.44 11.78 3.68
C THR A 142 -10.06 11.54 4.32
N VAL A 143 -9.20 10.81 3.59
CA VAL A 143 -7.85 10.45 4.03
C VAL A 143 -6.83 11.39 3.39
N LYS A 144 -5.90 11.93 4.19
CA LYS A 144 -4.80 12.76 3.68
C LYS A 144 -3.79 11.90 2.91
N GLU A 145 -3.28 12.42 1.78
CA GLU A 145 -2.24 11.79 0.95
C GLU A 145 -0.89 11.63 1.69
N GLU A 146 -0.66 12.49 2.68
CA GLU A 146 0.58 12.57 3.44
C GLU A 146 0.74 11.39 4.40
N GLN A 147 1.24 10.29 3.86
CA GLN A 147 1.59 9.11 4.61
C GLN A 147 3.03 8.74 4.23
N HIS A 148 4.00 9.63 4.48
CA HIS A 148 5.36 9.32 4.98
C HIS A 148 6.33 10.52 4.91
N CYS A 149 6.96 10.86 6.04
CA CYS A 149 8.39 11.16 6.09
C CYS A 149 8.90 10.86 7.50
N GLU A 150 9.43 9.65 7.73
CA GLU A 150 10.32 9.44 8.88
C GLU A 150 11.74 9.78 8.40
N SER A 151 12.03 11.07 8.40
CA SER A 151 13.37 11.59 8.65
C SER A 151 13.27 12.55 9.83
N LEU A 152 13.02 11.98 11.01
CA LEU A 152 13.26 12.64 12.30
C LEU A 152 14.77 12.87 12.55
N LEU A 153 15.54 13.21 11.51
CA LEU A 153 16.94 13.63 11.61
C LEU A 153 17.15 15.11 11.22
N SER A 154 16.10 15.85 10.86
CA SER A 154 16.19 17.31 10.69
C SER A 154 15.57 18.12 11.84
N ARG A 155 15.02 17.44 12.86
CA ARG A 155 14.32 18.10 13.99
C ARG A 155 15.15 18.25 15.26
N PHE A 156 16.36 17.71 15.27
CA PHE A 156 17.40 18.13 16.21
C PHE A 156 18.44 18.91 15.42
N SER A 157 18.29 20.23 15.40
CA SER A 157 19.46 21.10 15.33
C SER A 157 20.29 20.74 16.56
N ILE A 158 21.35 19.97 16.34
CA ILE A 158 22.44 19.86 17.30
C ILE A 158 22.94 21.29 17.47
N PRO A 159 22.86 21.92 18.65
CA PRO A 159 23.46 23.24 18.83
C PRO A 159 24.94 23.10 18.54
N ALA A 160 25.44 23.97 17.67
CA ALA A 160 26.85 24.11 17.37
C ALA A 160 27.61 24.51 18.65
N ILE A 161 27.93 23.53 19.49
CA ILE A 161 29.01 23.61 20.46
C ILE A 161 30.17 22.87 19.82
N CYS A 162 30.78 23.49 18.82
CA CYS A 162 32.19 23.30 18.57
C CYS A 162 32.70 24.42 17.66
N LEU A 163 33.69 25.14 18.18
CA LEU A 163 34.60 26.08 17.55
C LEU A 163 34.32 27.57 17.83
N SER A 164 35.19 28.07 18.72
CA SER A 164 35.44 29.47 19.12
C SER A 164 34.61 30.04 20.27
N TRP A 165 34.92 29.60 21.50
CA TRP A 165 34.82 30.46 22.68
C TRP A 165 36.12 30.44 23.48
N ASN A 166 37.25 30.60 22.77
CA ASN A 166 38.53 30.97 23.37
C ASN A 166 38.70 32.50 23.43
N LEU A 167 37.59 33.24 23.63
CA LEU A 167 37.59 34.70 23.67
C LEU A 167 36.48 35.26 24.59
N LEU A 168 36.34 34.73 25.81
CA LEU A 168 35.74 35.50 26.92
C LEU A 168 36.13 34.86 28.26
N LYS A 169 37.43 34.74 28.48
CA LYS A 169 38.01 34.36 29.78
C LYS A 169 38.92 35.49 30.24
N LEU A 170 38.37 36.68 30.33
CA LEU A 170 39.02 37.79 31.01
C LEU A 170 37.97 38.63 31.71
N MET A 171 38.30 38.96 32.96
CA MET A 171 37.71 39.97 33.83
C MET A 171 36.62 39.47 34.81
N THR A 172 37.11 39.28 36.04
CA THR A 172 36.51 39.63 37.34
C THR A 172 35.40 38.75 37.95
N ARG A 173 35.80 37.98 38.97
CA ARG A 173 35.07 37.87 40.26
C ARG A 173 35.08 39.26 40.94
N PRO A 174 34.16 39.64 41.88
CA PRO A 174 33.71 38.78 42.99
C PRO A 174 32.30 39.02 43.62
N GLU A 175 31.98 38.14 44.58
CA GLU A 175 31.07 38.22 45.76
C GLU A 175 29.50 38.15 45.64
N LYS A 176 28.98 37.11 46.34
CA LYS A 176 27.73 36.82 47.12
C LYS A 176 26.76 38.00 47.50
N PRO A 177 25.52 37.81 48.06
CA PRO A 177 24.82 36.60 48.54
C PRO A 177 23.27 36.60 48.27
N PRO A 178 22.32 36.01 49.08
CA PRO A 178 21.11 35.36 48.54
C PRO A 178 19.79 36.10 48.86
N GLY A 179 18.70 35.72 48.19
CA GLY A 179 17.36 35.95 48.72
C GLY A 179 16.31 36.37 47.69
N THR A 180 15.12 35.81 47.89
CA THR A 180 13.83 36.39 47.53
C THR A 180 13.29 36.03 46.13
N GLY A 181 12.52 34.94 46.11
CA GLY A 181 11.14 34.90 45.64
C GLY A 181 10.79 35.59 44.32
N ALA A 182 10.59 34.79 43.27
CA ALA A 182 9.70 35.12 42.17
C ALA A 182 8.78 33.93 41.88
N ILE A 183 7.68 33.95 42.64
CA ILE A 183 6.33 33.47 42.36
C ILE A 183 6.12 32.91 40.94
N LEU A 184 5.91 31.58 40.89
CA LEU A 184 5.19 30.86 39.85
C LEU A 184 3.74 31.33 39.82
N ILE A 185 3.34 32.05 38.77
CA ILE A 185 1.95 32.09 38.31
C ILE A 185 1.95 31.66 36.84
N CYS A 186 1.88 30.34 36.60
CA CYS A 186 1.35 29.84 35.34
C CYS A 186 -0.17 29.82 35.50
N SER A 187 -0.83 30.85 34.96
CA SER A 187 -2.28 30.86 34.80
C SER A 187 -2.69 29.69 33.90
N ALA A 188 -3.43 28.75 34.48
CA ALA A 188 -4.11 27.69 33.78
C ALA A 188 -5.39 28.24 33.12
N ALA A 189 -5.40 28.34 31.80
CA ALA A 189 -6.58 28.39 30.90
C ALA A 189 -6.07 28.86 29.52
N HIS A 190 -5.88 28.02 28.49
CA HIS A 190 -6.86 27.14 27.88
C HIS A 190 -6.10 26.02 27.16
N LEU A 191 -6.16 24.80 27.66
CA LEU A 191 -6.10 23.65 26.75
C LEU A 191 -7.50 23.52 26.15
N THR A 192 -7.74 24.18 25.01
CA THR A 192 -8.76 23.68 24.11
C THR A 192 -8.25 22.35 23.61
N ALA A 193 -8.83 21.29 24.18
CA ALA A 193 -8.77 19.95 23.63
C ALA A 193 -9.38 20.01 22.22
N THR A 194 -8.56 20.34 21.23
CA THR A 194 -8.82 19.95 19.85
C THR A 194 -8.65 18.45 19.85
N GLY A 195 -9.77 17.76 20.05
CA GLY A 195 -9.89 16.35 19.74
C GLY A 195 -9.53 16.19 18.27
N SER A 196 -8.26 15.91 18.01
CA SER A 196 -7.77 15.55 16.69
C SER A 196 -8.44 14.23 16.35
N LEU A 197 -9.55 14.32 15.59
CA LEU A 197 -10.13 13.19 14.89
C LEU A 197 -8.97 12.51 14.19
N ARG A 198 -8.58 11.32 14.67
CA ARG A 198 -7.54 10.52 14.02
C ARG A 198 -7.99 10.33 12.58
N ALA A 199 -7.34 11.03 11.65
CA ALA A 199 -7.61 10.88 10.23
C ALA A 199 -7.48 9.38 9.92
N ALA A 200 -8.51 8.79 9.32
CA ALA A 200 -8.49 7.38 8.95
C ALA A 200 -7.22 7.12 8.12
N THR A 201 -6.37 6.21 8.56
CA THR A 201 -5.14 5.86 7.84
C THR A 201 -5.38 4.59 7.04
N LEU A 202 -4.89 4.56 5.80
CA LEU A 202 -4.94 3.34 5.00
C LEU A 202 -3.98 2.30 5.59
N PRO A 203 -4.36 1.01 5.59
CA PRO A 203 -3.43 -0.08 5.87
C PRO A 203 -2.20 -0.01 4.95
N ARG A 204 -1.03 -0.34 5.48
CA ARG A 204 0.24 -0.25 4.75
C ARG A 204 0.78 -1.63 4.42
N ILE A 205 1.32 -1.79 3.21
CA ILE A 205 2.10 -2.95 2.78
C ILE A 205 3.58 -2.57 2.77
N LEU A 206 4.45 -3.50 3.17
CA LEU A 206 5.90 -3.28 3.11
C LEU A 206 6.37 -3.34 1.66
N ILE A 207 7.35 -2.51 1.30
CA ILE A 207 7.93 -2.53 -0.06
C ILE A 207 8.67 -3.85 -0.35
N ASN A 208 9.15 -4.52 0.71
CA ASN A 208 9.84 -5.79 0.63
C ASN A 208 8.88 -6.99 0.58
N ASP A 209 7.57 -6.76 0.68
CA ASP A 209 6.58 -7.83 0.56
C ASP A 209 6.69 -8.51 -0.82
N PRO A 210 6.58 -9.86 -0.91
CA PRO A 210 6.68 -10.57 -2.18
C PRO A 210 5.71 -10.08 -3.25
N ILE A 211 4.49 -9.71 -2.86
CA ILE A 211 3.46 -9.21 -3.78
C ILE A 211 3.80 -7.79 -4.23
N ALA A 212 4.27 -6.94 -3.31
CA ALA A 212 4.71 -5.59 -3.65
C ALA A 212 5.88 -5.61 -4.64
N ARG A 213 6.83 -6.54 -4.45
CA ARG A 213 7.92 -6.79 -5.41
C ARG A 213 7.39 -7.35 -6.73
N TYR A 214 6.44 -8.29 -6.71
CA TYR A 214 5.87 -8.90 -7.91
C TYR A 214 5.22 -7.86 -8.84
N TYR A 215 4.49 -6.89 -8.31
CA TYR A 215 3.89 -5.81 -9.11
C TYR A 215 4.82 -4.61 -9.34
N GLY A 216 6.01 -4.56 -8.73
CA GLY A 216 6.94 -3.44 -8.86
C GLY A 216 6.41 -2.14 -8.23
N LEU A 217 5.74 -2.26 -7.07
CA LEU A 217 5.07 -1.14 -6.39
C LEU A 217 6.07 -0.12 -5.83
N ASN A 218 5.80 1.15 -6.09
CA ASN A 218 6.52 2.29 -5.55
C ASN A 218 5.82 2.88 -4.31
N ARG A 219 6.59 3.56 -3.46
CA ARG A 219 6.04 4.24 -2.27
C ARG A 219 4.94 5.22 -2.67
N GLY A 220 3.83 5.17 -1.93
CA GLY A 220 2.67 6.03 -2.17
C GLY A 220 1.71 5.52 -3.23
N GLN A 221 1.99 4.41 -3.91
CA GLN A 221 0.98 3.71 -4.70
C GLN A 221 -0.02 2.98 -3.80
N VAL A 222 -1.25 2.84 -4.29
CA VAL A 222 -2.33 2.15 -3.57
C VAL A 222 -2.77 0.95 -4.39
N VAL A 223 -2.94 -0.17 -3.71
CA VAL A 223 -3.39 -1.43 -4.32
C VAL A 223 -4.72 -1.82 -3.71
N ARG A 224 -5.66 -2.19 -4.57
CA ARG A 224 -6.94 -2.78 -4.20
C ARG A 224 -6.76 -4.28 -4.03
N ILE A 225 -7.20 -4.80 -2.88
CA ILE A 225 -7.16 -6.22 -2.59
C ILE A 225 -8.58 -6.77 -2.68
N ILE A 226 -8.81 -7.71 -3.59
CA ILE A 226 -10.11 -8.36 -3.82
C ILE A 226 -10.05 -9.74 -3.18
N ARG A 227 -10.80 -9.90 -2.07
CA ARG A 227 -10.93 -11.20 -1.39
C ARG A 227 -12.22 -11.86 -1.84
N PRO A 228 -12.21 -13.12 -2.29
CA PRO A 228 -13.43 -13.88 -2.49
C PRO A 228 -14.08 -14.10 -1.12
N ASN A 229 -15.04 -13.24 -0.76
CA ASN A 229 -15.82 -13.42 0.45
C ASN A 229 -16.85 -14.51 0.18
N ALA A 230 -16.83 -15.60 0.94
CA ALA A 230 -17.87 -16.63 0.90
C ALA A 230 -19.28 -16.05 1.18
N SER A 231 -19.36 -14.91 1.86
CA SER A 231 -20.61 -14.21 2.24
C SER A 231 -21.03 -13.07 1.31
N LEU A 232 -20.27 -12.79 0.24
CA LEU A 232 -20.59 -11.77 -0.76
C LEU A 232 -20.63 -12.36 -2.17
N VAL A 233 -21.29 -13.51 -2.32
CA VAL A 233 -21.98 -13.78 -3.59
C VAL A 233 -22.95 -12.62 -3.76
N LYS A 234 -22.72 -11.79 -4.78
CA LYS A 234 -23.66 -10.72 -5.15
C LYS A 234 -25.05 -11.35 -5.14
N ALA A 235 -25.96 -10.83 -4.31
CA ALA A 235 -27.37 -11.10 -4.52
C ALA A 235 -27.63 -10.69 -5.98
N GLU A 236 -27.88 -11.66 -6.84
CA GLU A 236 -28.39 -11.36 -8.17
C GLU A 236 -29.62 -10.48 -7.96
N PRO A 237 -29.71 -9.32 -8.63
CA PRO A 237 -30.96 -8.58 -8.59
C PRO A 237 -32.05 -9.55 -9.03
N PRO A 238 -33.15 -9.70 -8.26
CA PRO A 238 -34.21 -10.62 -8.62
C PRO A 238 -34.62 -10.32 -10.06
N PRO A 239 -34.83 -11.35 -10.91
CA PRO A 239 -35.14 -11.14 -12.30
C PRO A 239 -36.34 -10.20 -12.39
N ALA A 240 -36.21 -9.15 -13.22
CA ALA A 240 -37.28 -8.23 -13.51
C ALA A 240 -38.49 -9.05 -13.96
N ARG A 241 -39.50 -9.14 -13.08
CA ARG A 241 -40.73 -9.86 -13.36
C ARG A 241 -41.43 -9.07 -14.44
N SER A 242 -41.45 -9.61 -15.66
CA SER A 242 -42.14 -9.03 -16.80
C SER A 242 -43.62 -8.82 -16.47
N ASP A 243 -44.10 -7.62 -16.74
CA ASP A 243 -45.52 -7.27 -16.69
C ASP A 243 -46.34 -8.21 -17.58
N ASN A 244 -47.40 -8.77 -17.00
CA ASN A 244 -48.75 -8.86 -17.57
C ASN A 244 -49.57 -9.94 -16.84
N ALA A 245 -50.34 -9.51 -15.84
CA ALA A 245 -51.63 -10.10 -15.52
C ALA A 245 -52.48 -9.07 -14.77
N LEU A 246 -53.34 -8.39 -15.52
CA LEU A 246 -54.59 -7.86 -14.98
C LEU A 246 -55.31 -8.97 -14.20
N ILE A 247 -55.83 -8.65 -13.01
CA ILE A 247 -57.22 -8.89 -12.55
C ILE A 247 -57.29 -8.71 -11.02
N ALA A 248 -58.37 -8.05 -10.59
CA ALA A 248 -58.91 -7.92 -9.24
C ALA A 248 -58.36 -6.80 -8.32
N MET A 249 -58.96 -5.62 -8.51
CA MET A 249 -59.15 -4.62 -7.45
C MET A 249 -60.12 -5.15 -6.36
N LYS A 250 -59.85 -4.71 -5.12
CA LYS A 250 -60.72 -4.63 -3.92
C LYS A 250 -60.96 -5.91 -3.11
N GLY A 251 -60.39 -5.91 -1.90
CA GLY A 251 -60.77 -6.80 -0.80
C GLY A 251 -59.96 -6.51 0.46
N ILE A 252 -60.54 -5.72 1.37
CA ILE A 252 -60.10 -5.43 2.75
C ILE A 252 -59.68 -6.71 3.47
N PHE A 253 -58.60 -6.70 4.28
CA PHE A 253 -58.59 -7.25 5.66
C PHE A 253 -57.23 -7.01 6.34
N CYS A 254 -57.24 -6.09 7.31
CA CYS A 254 -56.21 -5.96 8.35
C CYS A 254 -56.61 -6.88 9.50
N TRP A 255 -55.76 -7.83 9.89
CA TRP A 255 -55.97 -8.64 11.09
C TRP A 255 -54.92 -8.29 12.14
N LYS A 256 -55.41 -7.74 13.26
CA LYS A 256 -54.75 -7.73 14.57
C LYS A 256 -54.72 -9.16 15.12
N GLN A 257 -53.69 -9.49 15.87
CA GLN A 257 -53.86 -10.29 17.08
C GLN A 257 -53.23 -9.58 18.28
N THR A 258 -54.10 -9.22 19.23
CA THR A 258 -53.78 -8.86 20.60
C THR A 258 -54.24 -9.99 21.51
N LYS A 259 -53.40 -10.43 22.45
CA LYS A 259 -53.63 -10.42 23.91
C LYS A 259 -52.58 -11.27 24.63
N ALA A 260 -51.89 -10.64 25.59
CA ALA A 260 -51.32 -11.31 26.74
C ALA A 260 -51.70 -10.50 28.00
N THR A 261 -52.41 -11.14 28.91
CA THR A 261 -52.65 -10.79 30.33
C THR A 261 -51.72 -11.73 31.14
N ALA A 262 -51.17 -11.49 32.32
CA ALA A 262 -51.39 -10.55 33.42
C ALA A 262 -50.17 -10.62 34.38
N ALA A 263 -49.96 -9.62 35.26
CA ALA A 263 -49.49 -9.82 36.65
C ALA A 263 -49.49 -8.50 37.46
N LEU A 264 -50.14 -8.53 38.65
CA LEU A 264 -49.92 -7.86 39.95
C LEU A 264 -49.46 -6.37 40.01
N SER A 265 -49.80 -5.53 40.99
CA SER A 265 -50.77 -5.46 42.10
C SER A 265 -50.57 -4.08 42.76
N MET A 266 -51.67 -3.46 43.22
CA MET A 266 -51.77 -2.54 44.36
C MET A 266 -50.93 -1.25 44.45
N SER A 267 -51.62 -0.12 44.38
CA SER A 267 -51.46 0.96 45.34
C SER A 267 -52.82 1.63 45.61
N VAL A 268 -53.13 1.73 46.91
CA VAL A 268 -54.34 2.27 47.50
C VAL A 268 -54.22 3.80 47.57
N GLY A 269 -55.27 4.52 47.18
CA GLY A 269 -55.42 5.96 47.37
C GLY A 269 -56.84 6.30 47.80
N VAL A 270 -57.03 6.35 49.12
CA VAL A 270 -58.19 6.92 49.86
C VAL A 270 -58.25 8.42 49.55
N ALA A 271 -59.35 9.03 49.13
CA ALA A 271 -60.50 9.58 49.87
C ALA A 271 -61.23 10.46 48.81
N SER A 272 -62.49 10.88 48.84
CA SER A 272 -63.46 11.07 49.92
C SER A 272 -64.78 11.45 49.26
N ASN A 273 -65.87 11.03 49.90
CA ASN A 273 -67.24 11.58 49.87
C ASN A 273 -67.44 12.90 49.10
N LEU A 274 -68.49 12.96 48.27
CA LEU A 274 -69.70 13.65 48.71
C LEU A 274 -70.90 13.22 47.87
N ASP A 275 -71.99 13.16 48.60
CA ASP A 275 -73.27 12.56 48.33
C ASP A 275 -74.24 13.60 47.73
N LEU A 276 -75.37 13.08 47.26
CA LEU A 276 -76.69 13.73 47.18
C LEU A 276 -77.01 14.65 45.98
N LYS A 277 -78.00 14.13 45.22
CA LYS A 277 -79.28 14.76 44.81
C LYS A 277 -79.25 16.09 44.07
#